data_AF-A0A956LG25-F1
#
_entry.id   AF-A0A956LG25-F1
#
_cell.length_a   1.000
_cell.length_b   1.000
_cell.length_c   1.000
_cell.angle_alpha   90.00
_cell.angle_beta   90.00
_cell.angle_gamma   90.00
#
_symmetry.space_group_name_H-M   'P 1'
#
loop_
_entity.id
_entity.type
_entity.pdbx_description
1 polymer ?
#
loop_
_entity_poly.entity_id
_entity_poly.type
_entity_poly.pdbx_seq_one_letter_code
_entity_poly.pdbx_strand_id
1 'polypeptide(L)'
;MITAISALAAAPGCDDDDVESAAIEKRGFQFGGGCSGWDCGYNAAEVNGRSLAELNLSGVKNSSGVKYVGLQSPLGLSPGWTLTAEGGELVAVKGGDERRGDALVGFKLLLEMKLLGLLPLTVPVIITEYHEAEPWALGGAPLPAYTLVYADLNNPLVLRGVCNDDLLDPLVSTVTVLYGERYDEASKTVLADQDGWLNIACAGSALAKLKMMNYGPQADFDGLGNPATPAQRQATLKMITADY
;
A
#
# COMPACT_ATOMS: atom_id res chain seq x y z
N MET A 1 39.19 -52.93 57.40
CA MET A 1 37.81 -52.45 57.26
C MET A 1 37.85 -50.93 57.27
N ILE A 2 36.95 -50.31 56.51
CA ILE A 2 36.77 -48.86 56.27
C ILE A 2 37.61 -48.29 55.13
N THR A 3 37.03 -48.44 53.95
CA THR A 3 37.19 -47.63 52.74
C THR A 3 36.70 -46.20 53.02
N ALA A 4 37.44 -45.18 52.61
CA ALA A 4 36.92 -43.81 52.46
C ALA A 4 37.44 -43.24 51.13
N ILE A 5 36.48 -42.99 50.24
CA ILE A 5 36.63 -42.55 48.86
C ILE A 5 36.77 -41.03 48.85
N SER A 6 37.78 -40.53 48.13
CA SER A 6 37.98 -39.11 47.84
C SER A 6 36.82 -38.58 46.98
N ALA A 7 36.12 -37.57 47.48
CA ALA A 7 35.08 -36.87 46.74
C ALA A 7 35.72 -35.95 45.69
N LEU A 8 35.39 -36.19 44.42
CA LEU A 8 35.63 -35.28 43.31
C LEU A 8 34.62 -34.12 43.42
N ALA A 9 35.10 -32.89 43.51
CA ALA A 9 34.25 -31.70 43.45
C ALA A 9 33.71 -31.54 42.02
N ALA A 10 32.40 -31.75 41.84
CA ALA A 10 31.69 -31.33 40.65
C ALA A 10 31.31 -29.86 40.83
N ALA A 11 31.68 -29.01 39.87
CA ALA A 11 31.17 -27.64 39.79
C ALA A 11 29.65 -27.68 39.52
N PRO A 12 28.83 -26.88 40.22
CA PRO A 12 27.45 -26.68 39.80
C PRO A 12 27.47 -25.91 38.47
N GLY A 13 26.98 -26.57 37.42
CA GLY A 13 26.57 -25.89 36.20
C GLY A 13 25.45 -24.92 36.53
N CYS A 14 25.38 -23.81 35.79
CA CYS A 14 24.32 -22.82 35.93
C CYS A 14 22.96 -23.53 35.91
N ASP A 15 22.19 -23.34 36.99
CA ASP A 15 20.75 -23.56 36.98
C ASP A 15 20.17 -22.73 35.83
N ASP A 16 19.61 -23.41 34.84
CA ASP A 16 18.64 -22.81 33.94
C ASP A 16 17.37 -22.60 34.77
N ASP A 17 17.33 -21.50 35.52
CA ASP A 17 16.10 -20.99 36.08
C ASP A 17 15.12 -20.79 34.92
N ASP A 18 13.98 -21.48 35.02
CA ASP A 18 12.87 -21.51 34.09
C ASP A 18 12.44 -20.08 33.69
N VAL A 19 13.00 -19.57 32.60
CA VAL A 19 12.38 -18.49 31.85
C VAL A 19 11.20 -19.14 31.16
N GLU A 20 10.01 -19.00 31.75
CA GLU A 20 8.75 -19.30 31.08
C GLU A 20 8.83 -18.73 29.67
N SER A 21 8.97 -19.63 28.71
CA SER A 21 8.96 -19.32 27.31
C SER A 21 7.54 -18.86 27.02
N ALA A 22 7.29 -17.55 27.17
CA ALA A 22 6.12 -16.92 26.59
C ALA A 22 6.08 -17.43 25.15
N ALA A 23 5.07 -18.24 24.85
CA ALA A 23 4.95 -18.90 23.57
C ALA A 23 4.98 -17.82 22.51
N ILE A 24 6.12 -17.66 21.83
CA ILE A 24 6.19 -16.86 20.62
C ILE A 24 5.33 -17.65 19.65
N GLU A 25 4.09 -17.22 19.52
CA GLU A 25 3.19 -17.69 18.48
C GLU A 25 3.85 -17.30 17.15
N LYS A 26 4.67 -18.21 16.62
CA LYS A 26 5.19 -18.09 15.27
C LYS A 26 3.96 -18.17 14.36
N ARG A 27 3.54 -17.03 13.79
CA ARG A 27 2.57 -17.02 12.69
C ARG A 27 3.08 -18.01 11.65
N GLY A 28 2.36 -19.10 11.45
CA GLY A 28 2.81 -20.23 10.66
C GLY A 28 3.12 -19.80 9.23
N PHE A 29 4.41 -19.72 8.89
CA PHE A 29 4.84 -19.54 7.51
C PHE A 29 4.76 -20.88 6.81
N GLN A 30 3.63 -21.14 6.15
CA GLN A 30 3.39 -22.38 5.41
C GLN A 30 3.93 -22.22 3.99
N PHE A 31 5.13 -22.72 3.73
CA PHE A 31 5.63 -22.94 2.36
C PHE A 31 4.70 -23.95 1.67
N GLY A 32 3.81 -23.47 0.80
CA GLY A 32 2.92 -24.30 -0.01
C GLY A 32 1.40 -24.10 0.17
N GLY A 33 0.95 -23.02 0.81
CA GLY A 33 -0.48 -22.67 0.89
C GLY A 33 -0.70 -21.16 1.03
N GLY A 34 -1.34 -20.57 0.02
CA GLY A 34 -1.93 -19.23 -0.05
C GLY A 34 -1.35 -18.14 0.85
N CYS A 35 -0.47 -17.29 0.30
CA CYS A 35 -0.20 -16.00 0.92
C CYS A 35 -1.50 -15.20 1.04
N SER A 36 -1.67 -14.40 2.11
CA SER A 36 -2.69 -13.36 2.06
C SER A 36 -2.36 -12.37 0.93
N GLY A 37 -3.37 -11.69 0.38
CA GLY A 37 -3.18 -10.75 -0.74
C GLY A 37 -2.14 -9.64 -0.43
N TRP A 38 -1.87 -9.39 0.85
CA TRP A 38 -0.92 -8.37 1.32
C TRP A 38 0.49 -8.90 1.58
N ASP A 39 0.68 -10.22 1.67
CA ASP A 39 1.96 -10.84 2.03
C ASP A 39 2.86 -11.07 0.81
N CYS A 40 2.27 -11.57 -0.28
CA CYS A 40 3.00 -11.93 -1.50
C CYS A 40 2.89 -10.80 -2.54
N GLY A 41 4.07 -10.35 -2.99
CA GLY A 41 4.23 -9.14 -3.78
C GLY A 41 3.66 -9.25 -5.19
N TYR A 42 2.81 -8.28 -5.54
CA TYR A 42 2.41 -8.01 -6.92
C TYR A 42 3.13 -6.77 -7.46
N ASN A 43 2.99 -6.55 -8.78
CA ASN A 43 3.68 -5.51 -9.55
C ASN A 43 3.33 -4.09 -9.07
N ALA A 44 4.12 -3.12 -9.52
CA ALA A 44 3.76 -1.71 -9.41
C ALA A 44 2.40 -1.46 -10.08
N ALA A 45 1.66 -0.46 -9.60
CA ALA A 45 0.40 -0.08 -10.24
C ALA A 45 0.68 0.42 -11.66
N GLU A 46 -0.04 -0.08 -12.66
CA GLU A 46 0.11 0.27 -14.06
C GLU A 46 -1.23 0.43 -14.79
N VAL A 47 -1.22 1.27 -15.82
CA VAL A 47 -2.35 1.45 -16.76
C VAL A 47 -1.79 1.45 -18.17
N ASN A 48 -2.16 0.45 -18.98
CA ASN A 48 -1.72 0.32 -20.37
C ASN A 48 -0.19 0.44 -20.55
N GLY A 49 0.58 -0.20 -19.66
CA GLY A 49 2.06 -0.19 -19.68
C GLY A 49 2.71 1.11 -19.21
N ARG A 50 1.97 1.97 -18.50
CA ARG A 50 2.48 3.18 -17.85
C ARG A 50 2.35 3.04 -16.33
N SER A 51 3.41 3.38 -15.60
CA SER A 51 3.36 3.35 -14.14
C SER A 51 2.36 4.36 -13.60
N LEU A 52 1.55 3.87 -12.66
CA LEU A 52 0.60 4.56 -11.82
C LEU A 52 1.04 4.56 -10.35
N ALA A 53 2.28 4.14 -10.05
CA ALA A 53 2.80 4.06 -8.68
C ALA A 53 2.69 5.40 -7.94
N GLU A 54 2.89 6.52 -8.65
CA GLU A 54 2.69 7.87 -8.15
C GLU A 54 1.82 8.71 -9.11
N LEU A 55 0.97 9.55 -8.55
CA LEU A 55 0.12 10.51 -9.24
C LEU A 55 0.16 11.85 -8.52
N ASN A 56 0.31 12.94 -9.27
CA ASN A 56 0.14 14.27 -8.72
C ASN A 56 -1.30 14.76 -8.96
N LEU A 57 -2.04 15.01 -7.88
CA LEU A 57 -3.46 15.41 -7.92
C LEU A 57 -3.68 16.84 -8.44
N SER A 58 -2.62 17.64 -8.59
CA SER A 58 -2.65 18.95 -9.24
C SER A 58 -2.33 18.90 -10.75
N GLY A 59 -2.13 17.70 -11.32
CA GLY A 59 -1.92 17.50 -12.75
C GLY A 59 -0.48 17.67 -13.23
N VAL A 60 0.50 17.53 -12.33
CA VAL A 60 1.91 17.32 -12.74
C VAL A 60 2.07 15.91 -13.29
N LYS A 61 2.88 15.76 -14.34
CA LYS A 61 3.18 14.44 -14.93
C LYS A 61 4.13 13.66 -14.02
N ASN A 62 3.85 12.38 -13.81
CA ASN A 62 4.81 11.47 -13.19
C ASN A 62 5.96 11.09 -14.15
N SER A 63 6.92 10.30 -13.67
CA SER A 63 8.07 9.83 -14.45
C SER A 63 7.69 9.00 -15.69
N SER A 64 6.51 8.37 -15.67
CA SER A 64 5.93 7.62 -16.79
C SER A 64 5.08 8.49 -17.74
N GLY A 65 5.01 9.80 -17.51
CA GLY A 65 4.28 10.76 -18.33
C GLY A 65 2.76 10.75 -18.13
N VAL A 66 2.27 10.08 -17.09
CA VAL A 66 0.85 10.06 -16.71
C VAL A 66 0.51 11.33 -15.94
N LYS A 67 -0.61 11.96 -16.30
CA LYS A 67 -1.14 13.17 -15.65
C LYS A 67 -2.56 12.92 -15.17
N TYR A 68 -2.83 13.17 -13.90
CA TYR A 68 -4.20 13.26 -13.42
C TYR A 68 -4.87 14.53 -13.97
N VAL A 69 -6.04 14.38 -14.57
CA VAL A 69 -6.79 15.51 -15.17
C VAL A 69 -8.13 15.79 -14.48
N GLY A 70 -8.59 14.90 -13.62
CA GLY A 70 -9.80 15.15 -12.83
C GLY A 70 -10.49 13.89 -12.35
N LEU A 71 -11.60 14.10 -11.65
CA LEU A 71 -12.44 13.03 -11.13
C LEU A 71 -13.84 13.12 -11.75
N GLN A 72 -14.34 11.99 -12.24
CA GLN A 72 -15.69 11.89 -12.78
C GLN A 72 -16.55 11.04 -11.85
N SER A 73 -17.71 11.57 -11.43
CA SER A 73 -18.73 10.82 -10.68
C SER A 73 -19.32 9.68 -11.53
N PRO A 74 -19.84 8.58 -10.92
CA PRO A 74 -20.35 7.41 -11.64
C PRO A 74 -21.37 7.73 -12.74
N LEU A 75 -22.29 8.66 -12.47
CA LEU A 75 -23.34 9.07 -13.42
C LEU A 75 -22.84 10.03 -14.51
N GLY A 76 -21.61 10.53 -14.43
CA GLY A 76 -21.04 11.48 -15.40
C GLY A 76 -21.71 12.86 -15.46
N LEU A 77 -22.81 13.07 -14.73
CA LEU A 77 -23.66 14.26 -14.81
C LEU A 77 -23.13 15.46 -14.02
N SER A 78 -22.15 15.25 -13.14
CA SER A 78 -21.77 16.25 -12.15
C SER A 78 -20.29 16.65 -12.29
N PRO A 79 -19.96 17.72 -13.03
CA PRO A 79 -18.59 18.25 -13.07
C PRO A 79 -18.22 18.87 -11.71
N GLY A 80 -16.92 19.10 -11.49
CA GLY A 80 -16.41 19.84 -10.33
C GLY A 80 -16.06 18.98 -9.10
N TRP A 81 -16.03 17.65 -9.23
CA TRP A 81 -15.40 16.80 -8.23
C TRP A 81 -13.88 16.89 -8.33
N THR A 82 -13.22 17.01 -7.19
CA THR A 82 -11.77 16.94 -7.05
C THR A 82 -11.41 15.75 -6.17
N LEU A 83 -10.26 15.12 -6.44
CA LEU A 83 -9.72 14.06 -5.60
C LEU A 83 -8.65 14.65 -4.68
N THR A 84 -8.70 14.29 -3.41
CA THR A 84 -7.64 14.48 -2.42
C THR A 84 -7.44 13.19 -1.63
N ALA A 85 -6.53 13.18 -0.67
CA ALA A 85 -6.42 12.11 0.30
C ALA A 85 -6.12 12.65 1.71
N GLU A 86 -6.75 12.02 2.70
CA GLU A 86 -6.67 12.41 4.11
C GLU A 86 -6.73 11.16 4.99
N GLY A 87 -5.91 11.09 6.03
CA GLY A 87 -5.81 9.89 6.88
C GLY A 87 -5.37 8.65 6.11
N GLY A 88 -4.71 8.84 4.95
CA GLY A 88 -4.42 7.75 4.02
C GLY A 88 -5.64 7.21 3.25
N GLU A 89 -6.78 7.88 3.27
CA GLU A 89 -7.97 7.50 2.50
C GLU A 89 -8.13 8.42 1.27
N LEU A 90 -8.68 7.91 0.16
CA LEU A 90 -9.15 8.77 -0.92
C LEU A 90 -10.39 9.56 -0.50
N VAL A 91 -10.47 10.82 -0.92
CA VAL A 91 -11.62 11.69 -0.63
C VAL A 91 -12.00 12.45 -1.90
N ALA A 92 -13.25 12.33 -2.33
CA ALA A 92 -13.79 13.16 -3.39
C ALA A 92 -14.53 14.35 -2.79
N VAL A 93 -14.17 15.56 -3.24
CA VAL A 93 -14.71 16.82 -2.70
C VAL A 93 -15.40 17.62 -3.79
N LYS A 94 -16.58 18.15 -3.51
CA LYS A 94 -17.31 19.08 -4.37
C LYS A 94 -18.19 20.05 -3.56
N GLY A 95 -17.86 21.34 -3.58
CA GLY A 95 -18.76 22.39 -3.06
C GLY A 95 -19.16 22.21 -1.58
N GLY A 96 -18.30 21.58 -0.77
CA GLY A 96 -18.57 21.24 0.63
C GLY A 96 -19.07 19.81 0.85
N ASP A 97 -19.46 19.09 -0.21
CA ASP A 97 -19.76 17.66 -0.14
C ASP A 97 -18.46 16.85 -0.18
N GLU A 98 -18.36 15.86 0.70
CA GLU A 98 -17.28 14.86 0.71
C GLU A 98 -17.83 13.45 0.50
N ARG A 99 -17.09 12.63 -0.25
CA ARG A 99 -17.34 11.20 -0.44
C ARG A 99 -16.07 10.42 -0.12
N ARG A 100 -16.24 9.35 0.65
CA ARG A 100 -15.20 8.46 1.20
C ARG A 100 -15.70 7.01 1.14
N GLY A 101 -14.79 6.06 1.30
CA GLY A 101 -15.09 4.63 1.33
C GLY A 101 -15.95 4.15 0.17
N ASP A 102 -17.00 3.42 0.48
CA ASP A 102 -17.98 2.88 -0.49
C ASP A 102 -18.60 3.96 -1.38
N ALA A 103 -18.70 5.21 -0.91
CA ALA A 103 -19.29 6.29 -1.69
C ALA A 103 -18.41 6.71 -2.89
N LEU A 104 -17.16 6.22 -2.97
CA LEU A 104 -16.28 6.39 -4.11
C LEU A 104 -16.45 5.30 -5.19
N VAL A 105 -17.19 4.22 -4.91
CA VAL A 105 -17.42 3.17 -5.91
C VAL A 105 -18.15 3.74 -7.14
N GLY A 106 -17.59 3.44 -8.31
CA GLY A 106 -18.00 3.94 -9.62
C GLY A 106 -17.38 5.28 -10.03
N PHE A 107 -16.68 5.98 -9.13
CA PHE A 107 -15.92 7.18 -9.53
C PHE A 107 -14.77 6.79 -10.46
N LYS A 108 -14.40 7.71 -11.36
CA LYS A 108 -13.36 7.50 -12.35
C LYS A 108 -12.28 8.57 -12.22
N LEU A 109 -11.05 8.13 -11.96
CA LEU A 109 -9.86 8.94 -12.08
C LEU A 109 -9.56 9.10 -13.57
N LEU A 110 -9.54 10.33 -14.05
CA LEU A 110 -9.25 10.63 -15.44
C LEU A 110 -7.74 10.87 -15.56
N LEU A 111 -7.08 10.06 -16.38
CA LEU A 111 -5.63 10.10 -16.56
C LEU A 111 -5.28 10.41 -18.01
N GLU A 112 -4.58 11.52 -18.25
CA GLU A 112 -3.99 11.81 -19.55
C GLU A 112 -2.63 11.11 -19.67
N MET A 113 -2.42 10.39 -20.76
CA MET A 113 -1.14 9.77 -21.07
C MET A 113 -0.89 9.72 -22.58
N LYS A 114 0.39 9.59 -22.96
CA LYS A 114 0.79 9.37 -24.36
C LYS A 114 1.18 7.91 -24.57
N LEU A 115 0.56 7.27 -25.55
CA LEU A 115 1.01 5.97 -26.05
C LEU A 115 1.74 6.14 -27.38
N LEU A 116 2.92 5.55 -27.51
CA LEU A 116 3.64 5.37 -28.79
C LEU A 116 3.68 6.61 -29.71
N GLY A 117 3.95 7.81 -29.18
CA GLY A 117 4.06 9.04 -29.97
C GLY A 117 2.72 9.61 -30.48
N LEU A 118 1.59 9.05 -30.07
CA LEU A 118 0.25 9.52 -30.39
C LEU A 118 -0.13 10.78 -29.59
N LEU A 119 -1.23 11.41 -30.00
CA LEU A 119 -1.88 12.47 -29.25
C LEU A 119 -2.20 12.00 -27.82
N PRO A 120 -2.18 12.89 -26.81
CA PRO A 120 -2.59 12.55 -25.45
C PRO A 120 -4.00 11.96 -25.43
N LEU A 121 -4.15 10.82 -24.77
CA LEU A 121 -5.43 10.14 -24.56
C LEU A 121 -5.80 10.20 -23.09
N THR A 122 -7.06 10.50 -22.80
CA THR A 122 -7.61 10.40 -21.45
C THR A 122 -8.15 8.99 -21.22
N VAL A 123 -7.55 8.25 -20.31
CA VAL A 123 -7.95 6.91 -19.90
C VAL A 123 -8.65 7.00 -18.52
N PRO A 124 -9.90 6.54 -18.40
CA PRO A 124 -10.57 6.46 -17.11
C PRO A 124 -10.12 5.21 -16.33
N VAL A 125 -9.72 5.41 -15.08
CA VAL A 125 -9.51 4.35 -14.08
C VAL A 125 -10.67 4.38 -13.09
N ILE A 126 -11.41 3.28 -13.00
CA ILE A 126 -12.66 3.15 -12.26
C ILE A 126 -12.37 2.53 -10.89
N ILE A 127 -12.91 3.12 -9.83
CA ILE A 127 -12.99 2.48 -8.51
C ILE A 127 -14.17 1.52 -8.54
N THR A 128 -13.95 0.21 -8.47
CA THR A 128 -15.03 -0.78 -8.56
C THR A 128 -15.45 -1.37 -7.23
N GLU A 129 -14.58 -1.28 -6.22
CA GLU A 129 -14.82 -1.84 -4.90
C GLU A 129 -14.05 -1.03 -3.85
N TYR A 130 -14.58 -1.04 -2.63
CA TYR A 130 -13.95 -0.55 -1.41
C TYR A 130 -14.07 -1.65 -0.35
N HIS A 131 -13.02 -1.80 0.45
CA HIS A 131 -13.07 -2.57 1.69
C HIS A 131 -12.03 -2.05 2.67
N GLU A 132 -12.13 -2.48 3.92
CA GLU A 132 -11.14 -2.21 4.95
C GLU A 132 -10.28 -3.44 5.17
N ALA A 133 -8.96 -3.25 5.15
CA ALA A 133 -7.99 -4.28 5.45
C ALA A 133 -7.51 -4.16 6.90
N GLU A 134 -7.36 -5.31 7.56
CA GLU A 134 -6.82 -5.37 8.91
C GLU A 134 -5.32 -4.99 8.90
N PRO A 135 -4.88 -4.01 9.70
CA PRO A 135 -3.47 -3.61 9.76
C PRO A 135 -2.62 -4.71 10.42
N TRP A 136 -1.32 -4.67 10.13
CA TRP A 136 -0.33 -5.52 10.82
C TRP A 136 0.18 -4.89 12.12
N ALA A 137 0.03 -3.59 12.26
CA ALA A 137 0.34 -2.88 13.50
C ALA A 137 -0.69 -3.25 14.58
N LEU A 138 -0.18 -3.57 15.78
CA LEU A 138 -1.03 -3.91 16.92
C LEU A 138 -1.90 -2.69 17.30
N GLY A 139 -3.22 -2.89 17.31
CA GLY A 139 -4.18 -1.83 17.63
C GLY A 139 -4.30 -0.73 16.56
N GLY A 140 -3.78 -0.97 15.36
CA GLY A 140 -3.95 -0.05 14.24
C GLY A 140 -5.41 0.07 13.81
N ALA A 141 -5.79 1.22 13.26
CA ALA A 141 -7.10 1.39 12.63
C ALA A 141 -7.18 0.58 11.31
N PRO A 142 -8.38 0.09 10.93
CA PRO A 142 -8.61 -0.53 9.64
C PRO A 142 -8.16 0.39 8.50
N LEU A 143 -7.54 -0.20 7.47
CA LEU A 143 -6.91 0.55 6.38
C LEU A 143 -7.81 0.55 5.14
N PRO A 144 -8.07 1.72 4.52
CA PRO A 144 -8.87 1.78 3.32
C PRO A 144 -8.14 1.13 2.15
N ALA A 145 -8.86 0.25 1.44
CA ALA A 145 -8.41 -0.45 0.28
C ALA A 145 -9.46 -0.38 -0.84
N TYR A 146 -8.98 -0.35 -2.09
CA TYR A 146 -9.81 -0.14 -3.28
C TYR A 146 -9.45 -1.14 -4.36
N THR A 147 -10.42 -1.48 -5.20
CA THR A 147 -10.16 -2.14 -6.48
C THR A 147 -10.22 -1.10 -7.59
N LEU A 148 -9.12 -0.95 -8.33
CA LEU A 148 -9.02 -0.01 -9.46
C LEU A 148 -8.88 -0.78 -10.76
N VAL A 149 -9.71 -0.44 -11.75
CA VAL A 149 -9.68 -1.08 -13.08
C VAL A 149 -9.68 -0.07 -14.22
N TYR A 150 -9.20 -0.47 -15.39
CA TYR A 150 -9.18 0.35 -16.60
C TYR A 150 -9.52 -0.49 -17.82
N ALA A 151 -9.94 0.15 -18.92
CA ALA A 151 -10.16 -0.54 -20.19
C ALA A 151 -8.84 -0.75 -20.95
N ASP A 152 -8.58 -1.98 -21.38
CA ASP A 152 -7.41 -2.35 -22.18
C ASP A 152 -7.50 -1.66 -23.55
N LEU A 153 -6.47 -0.92 -23.95
CA LEU A 153 -6.49 -0.19 -25.22
C LEU A 153 -6.41 -1.09 -26.46
N ASN A 154 -5.89 -2.31 -26.32
CA ASN A 154 -5.88 -3.29 -27.41
C ASN A 154 -7.21 -4.04 -27.51
N ASN A 155 -7.96 -4.13 -26.41
CA ASN A 155 -9.30 -4.70 -26.38
C ASN A 155 -10.21 -3.92 -25.42
N PRO A 156 -10.86 -2.83 -25.87
CA PRO A 156 -11.62 -1.93 -25.00
C PRO A 156 -12.82 -2.55 -24.27
N LEU A 157 -13.22 -3.78 -24.64
CA LEU A 157 -14.28 -4.54 -23.95
C LEU A 157 -13.75 -5.29 -22.72
N VAL A 158 -12.43 -5.38 -22.56
CA VAL A 158 -11.77 -6.04 -21.44
C VAL A 158 -11.33 -4.99 -20.42
N LEU A 159 -11.73 -5.20 -19.18
CA LEU A 159 -11.21 -4.45 -18.04
C LEU A 159 -9.99 -5.17 -17.47
N ARG A 160 -9.03 -4.41 -16.95
CA ARG A 160 -7.80 -4.87 -16.31
C ARG A 160 -7.67 -4.20 -14.94
N GLY A 161 -7.13 -4.91 -13.95
CA GLY A 161 -6.76 -4.30 -12.68
C GLY A 161 -5.50 -3.45 -12.83
N VAL A 162 -5.31 -2.46 -11.96
CA VAL A 162 -4.07 -1.66 -12.00
C VAL A 162 -2.85 -2.41 -11.43
N CYS A 163 -3.05 -3.41 -10.57
CA CYS A 163 -1.96 -4.16 -9.94
C CYS A 163 -1.60 -5.45 -10.67
N ASN A 164 -2.56 -5.97 -11.44
CA ASN A 164 -2.43 -7.18 -12.24
C ASN A 164 -3.48 -7.17 -13.36
N ASP A 165 -3.15 -7.82 -14.47
CA ASP A 165 -4.04 -7.98 -15.62
C ASP A 165 -5.15 -9.03 -15.41
N ASP A 166 -5.15 -9.75 -14.28
CA ASP A 166 -6.15 -10.74 -13.91
C ASP A 166 -7.21 -10.15 -12.95
N LEU A 167 -8.46 -10.10 -13.41
CA LEU A 167 -9.62 -9.66 -12.62
C LEU A 167 -10.33 -10.82 -11.89
N LEU A 168 -9.95 -12.07 -12.13
CA LEU A 168 -10.60 -13.23 -11.51
C LEU A 168 -10.11 -13.50 -10.09
N ASP A 169 -9.03 -12.83 -9.66
CA ASP A 169 -8.58 -12.81 -8.28
C ASP A 169 -8.79 -11.40 -7.68
N PRO A 170 -9.89 -11.18 -6.93
CA PRO A 170 -10.23 -9.86 -6.39
C PRO A 170 -9.18 -9.35 -5.39
N LEU A 171 -8.42 -10.23 -4.72
CA LEU A 171 -7.33 -9.82 -3.82
C LEU A 171 -6.12 -9.26 -4.57
N VAL A 172 -6.02 -9.55 -5.86
CA VAL A 172 -4.85 -9.26 -6.72
C VAL A 172 -4.96 -7.90 -7.42
N SER A 173 -6.14 -7.29 -7.41
CA SER A 173 -6.38 -5.93 -7.95
C SER A 173 -6.56 -4.86 -6.87
N THR A 174 -6.34 -5.24 -5.60
CA THR A 174 -6.45 -4.36 -4.44
C THR A 174 -5.28 -3.39 -4.35
N VAL A 175 -5.60 -2.11 -4.11
CA VAL A 175 -4.65 -1.05 -3.77
C VAL A 175 -4.99 -0.44 -2.43
N THR A 176 -3.96 0.09 -1.76
CA THR A 176 -4.12 1.14 -0.77
C THR A 176 -3.37 2.39 -1.24
N VAL A 177 -3.58 3.53 -0.57
CA VAL A 177 -2.95 4.79 -0.97
C VAL A 177 -2.12 5.41 0.15
N LEU A 178 -1.06 6.12 -0.22
CA LEU A 178 -0.25 6.95 0.67
C LEU A 178 -0.14 8.35 0.06
N TYR A 179 -0.37 9.40 0.84
CA TYR A 179 -0.43 10.78 0.32
C TYR A 179 0.50 11.73 1.07
N GLY A 180 1.01 12.73 0.36
CA GLY A 180 1.91 13.76 0.90
C GLY A 180 3.40 13.39 0.82
N GLU A 181 3.74 12.27 0.19
CA GLU A 181 5.11 11.82 -0.02
C GLU A 181 5.26 11.16 -1.38
N ARG A 182 6.50 11.00 -1.84
CA ARG A 182 6.85 10.14 -2.98
C ARG A 182 7.88 9.12 -2.55
N TYR A 183 7.90 8.01 -3.27
CA TYR A 183 8.82 6.92 -3.03
C TYR A 183 9.55 6.61 -4.32
N ASP A 184 10.86 6.82 -4.34
CA ASP A 184 11.68 6.48 -5.49
C ASP A 184 11.93 4.97 -5.48
N GLU A 185 11.28 4.25 -6.39
CA GLU A 185 11.37 2.79 -6.44
C GLU A 185 12.76 2.28 -6.83
N ALA A 186 13.56 3.07 -7.54
CA ALA A 186 14.89 2.64 -8.00
C ALA A 186 15.94 2.73 -6.89
N SER A 187 15.93 3.84 -6.17
CA SER A 187 16.85 4.15 -5.07
C SER A 187 16.27 3.83 -3.68
N LYS A 188 15.05 3.28 -3.62
CA LYS A 188 14.33 2.92 -2.38
C LYS A 188 14.33 4.07 -1.37
N THR A 189 14.10 5.28 -1.86
CA THR A 189 14.23 6.51 -1.06
C THR A 189 12.87 7.15 -0.81
N VAL A 190 12.65 7.58 0.44
CA VAL A 190 11.51 8.39 0.85
C VAL A 190 11.80 9.85 0.49
N LEU A 191 10.92 10.43 -0.33
CA LEU A 191 10.89 11.85 -0.62
C LEU A 191 9.73 12.45 0.18
N ALA A 192 10.05 12.98 1.35
CA ALA A 192 9.08 13.59 2.26
C ALA A 192 8.55 14.94 1.74
N ASP A 193 7.46 15.40 2.35
CA ASP A 193 6.86 16.72 2.13
C ASP A 193 6.53 17.00 0.65
N GLN A 194 6.00 15.97 -0.03
CA GLN A 194 5.57 16.04 -1.42
C GLN A 194 4.05 16.19 -1.50
N ASP A 195 3.55 17.31 -0.97
CA ASP A 195 2.12 17.63 -1.01
C ASP A 195 1.55 17.52 -2.44
N GLY A 196 0.32 17.03 -2.55
CA GLY A 196 -0.33 16.78 -3.82
C GLY A 196 0.08 15.47 -4.52
N TRP A 197 1.08 14.74 -4.02
CA TRP A 197 1.43 13.43 -4.55
C TRP A 197 0.73 12.29 -3.78
N LEU A 198 0.11 11.41 -4.57
CA LEU A 198 -0.58 10.20 -4.14
C LEU A 198 0.19 9.00 -4.68
N ASN A 199 0.54 8.06 -3.80
CA ASN A 199 1.09 6.77 -4.19
C ASN A 199 -0.04 5.74 -4.19
N ILE A 200 -0.11 4.95 -5.26
CA ILE A 200 -1.05 3.84 -5.38
C ILE A 200 -0.25 2.56 -5.15
N ALA A 201 -0.46 1.97 -3.97
CA ALA A 201 0.30 0.85 -3.48
C ALA A 201 -0.52 -0.44 -3.65
N CYS A 202 -0.13 -1.26 -4.62
CA CYS A 202 -0.70 -2.58 -4.82
C CYS A 202 -0.48 -3.49 -3.62
N ALA A 203 -1.45 -4.34 -3.31
CA ALA A 203 -1.31 -5.35 -2.27
C ALA A 203 -0.02 -6.17 -2.48
N GLY A 204 0.71 -6.43 -1.39
CA GLY A 204 2.01 -7.09 -1.44
C GLY A 204 3.21 -6.19 -1.80
N SER A 205 3.00 -4.98 -2.33
CA SER A 205 4.09 -4.03 -2.61
C SER A 205 4.75 -3.51 -1.33
N ALA A 206 5.97 -2.99 -1.44
CA ALA A 206 6.70 -2.44 -0.29
C ALA A 206 5.93 -1.28 0.37
N LEU A 207 5.27 -0.44 -0.42
CA LEU A 207 4.46 0.68 0.08
C LEU A 207 3.18 0.20 0.78
N ALA A 208 2.55 -0.85 0.26
CA ALA A 208 1.39 -1.44 0.92
C ALA A 208 1.79 -2.02 2.28
N LYS A 209 2.94 -2.71 2.35
CA LYS A 209 3.49 -3.22 3.61
C LYS A 209 3.86 -2.10 4.59
N LEU A 210 4.43 -1.00 4.10
CA LEU A 210 4.70 0.20 4.90
C LEU A 210 3.41 0.71 5.56
N LYS A 211 2.33 0.80 4.78
CA LYS A 211 1.02 1.23 5.26
C LYS A 211 0.39 0.21 6.23
N MET A 212 0.47 -1.09 5.93
CA MET A 212 -0.02 -2.17 6.81
C MET A 212 0.64 -2.13 8.19
N MET A 213 1.92 -1.77 8.25
CA MET A 213 2.64 -1.59 9.51
C MET A 213 2.45 -0.21 10.14
N ASN A 214 1.51 0.60 9.64
CA ASN A 214 1.16 1.92 10.18
C ASN A 214 2.28 2.97 10.07
N TYR A 215 3.19 2.80 9.10
CA TYR A 215 4.27 3.75 8.79
C TYR A 215 3.89 4.71 7.64
N GLY A 216 2.60 4.92 7.37
CA GLY A 216 2.16 5.90 6.37
C GLY A 216 2.48 7.36 6.81
N PRO A 217 2.63 8.30 5.87
CA PRO A 217 2.92 9.70 6.19
C PRO A 217 1.83 10.43 6.98
N GLN A 218 0.61 9.91 6.95
CA GLN A 218 -0.56 10.44 7.66
C GLN A 218 -1.13 9.43 8.68
N ALA A 219 -0.43 8.32 8.89
CA ALA A 219 -0.88 7.26 9.78
C ALA A 219 -0.60 7.64 11.24
N ASP A 220 -1.43 7.19 12.18
CA ASP A 220 -1.17 7.37 13.61
C ASP A 220 -0.20 6.30 14.11
N PHE A 221 1.10 6.52 13.93
CA PHE A 221 2.14 5.51 14.14
C PHE A 221 2.27 5.08 15.61
N ASP A 222 2.16 6.04 16.55
CA ASP A 222 2.40 5.83 17.97
C ASP A 222 1.11 5.69 18.81
N GLY A 223 -0.06 5.81 18.18
CA GLY A 223 -1.36 5.80 18.86
C GLY A 223 -1.68 7.10 19.60
N LEU A 224 -0.86 8.16 19.40
CA LEU A 224 -1.04 9.48 19.99
C LEU A 224 -1.42 10.53 18.94
N GLY A 225 -1.74 10.10 17.72
CA GLY A 225 -2.03 10.93 16.56
C GLY A 225 -0.80 11.39 15.79
N ASN A 226 0.41 10.87 16.08
CA ASN A 226 1.63 11.32 15.42
C ASN A 226 2.04 10.38 14.29
N PRO A 227 2.31 10.90 13.08
CA PRO A 227 2.91 10.08 12.03
C PRO A 227 4.34 9.71 12.37
N ALA A 228 4.78 8.58 11.81
CA ALA A 228 6.19 8.21 11.82
C ALA A 228 7.03 9.37 11.25
N THR A 229 8.29 9.47 11.62
CA THR A 229 9.22 10.42 10.98
C THR A 229 9.64 9.93 9.59
N PRO A 230 10.07 10.82 8.68
CA PRO A 230 10.64 10.40 7.40
C PRO A 230 11.79 9.39 7.54
N ALA A 231 12.65 9.55 8.57
CA ALA A 231 13.75 8.64 8.84
C ALA A 231 13.25 7.24 9.27
N GLN A 232 12.21 7.17 10.12
CA GLN A 232 11.57 5.91 10.48
C GLN A 232 10.93 5.23 9.26
N ARG A 233 10.21 5.98 8.41
CA ARG A 233 9.66 5.45 7.16
C ARG A 233 10.76 4.94 6.22
N GLN A 234 11.86 5.68 6.08
CA GLN A 234 13.00 5.28 5.26
C GLN A 234 13.65 3.99 5.77
N ALA A 235 13.86 3.86 7.07
CA ALA A 235 14.41 2.65 7.68
C ALA A 235 13.47 1.45 7.48
N THR A 236 12.17 1.64 7.69
CA THR A 236 11.17 0.60 7.47
C THR A 236 11.08 0.19 6.00
N LEU A 237 11.12 1.15 5.07
CA LEU A 237 11.14 0.86 3.63
C LEU A 237 12.33 -0.03 3.27
N LYS A 238 13.53 0.34 3.75
CA LYS A 238 14.76 -0.45 3.56
C LYS A 238 14.67 -1.85 4.13
N MET A 239 14.11 -1.98 5.33
CA MET A 239 13.86 -3.28 5.96
C MET A 239 12.91 -4.14 5.09
N ILE A 240 11.79 -3.59 4.62
CA ILE A 240 10.81 -4.32 3.79
C ILE A 240 11.46 -4.76 2.47
N THR A 241 12.29 -3.91 1.86
CA THR A 241 12.92 -4.19 0.57
C THR A 241 14.26 -4.93 0.68
N ALA A 242 14.70 -5.26 1.91
CA ALA A 242 16.02 -5.83 2.19
C ALA A 242 17.20 -5.01 1.61
N ASP A 243 17.08 -3.68 1.67
CA ASP A 243 18.07 -2.70 1.16
C ASP A 243 18.84 -2.07 2.32
N TYR A 244 19.84 -2.78 2.85
CA TYR A 244 20.61 -2.41 4.06
C TYR A 244 21.75 -1.44 3.78
#